data_AF-A0AA96VL82-F1
#
_entry.id   AF-A0AA96VL82-F1
#
_cell.length_a   1.000
_cell.length_b   1.000
_cell.length_c   1.000
_cell.angle_alpha   90.00
_cell.angle_beta   90.00
_cell.angle_gamma   90.00
#
_symmetry.space_group_name_H-M   'P 1'
#
loop_
_entity.id
_entity.type
_entity.pdbx_description
1 polymer ?
#
loop_
_entity_poly.entity_id
_entity_poly.type
_entity_poly.pdbx_seq_one_letter_code
_entity_poly.pdbx_strand_id
1 'polypeptide(L)'
;MKKVQNCKKYELRDGNKVVYRGITNDLNRRKQEHQQDKKFTSMAQVGRACSEESARKWEQKSLETYRKNHSGKNPKYNQKKNG
;
A
#
# COMPACT_ATOMS: atom_id res chain seq x y z
N MET A 1 13.52 13.92 -19.45
CA MET A 1 13.05 14.10 -18.06
C MET A 1 13.53 12.92 -17.21
N LYS A 2 14.31 13.14 -16.14
CA LYS A 2 14.68 12.05 -15.22
C LYS A 2 13.40 11.56 -14.50
N LYS A 3 13.04 10.29 -14.66
CA LYS A 3 11.99 9.66 -13.83
C LYS A 3 12.47 9.66 -12.38
N VAL A 4 11.91 10.55 -11.57
CA VAL A 4 12.23 10.66 -10.16
C VAL A 4 11.70 9.41 -9.43
N GLN A 5 12.59 8.61 -8.85
CA GLN A 5 12.25 7.37 -8.16
C GLN A 5 11.97 7.62 -6.67
N ASN A 6 10.97 8.44 -6.38
CA ASN A 6 10.67 8.83 -4.99
C ASN A 6 9.45 8.09 -4.42
N CYS A 7 8.78 7.24 -5.21
CA CYS A 7 7.57 6.55 -4.77
C CYS A 7 7.93 5.23 -4.09
N LYS A 8 7.47 5.06 -2.85
CA LYS A 8 7.64 3.88 -2.02
C LYS A 8 6.33 3.13 -1.93
N LYS A 9 6.39 1.82 -2.13
CA LYS A 9 5.27 0.89 -1.96
C LYS A 9 5.26 0.42 -0.51
N TYR A 10 4.09 0.25 0.10
CA TYR A 10 4.00 -0.22 1.47
C TYR A 10 2.73 -1.03 1.75
N GLU A 11 2.78 -1.78 2.85
CA GLU A 11 1.64 -2.49 3.41
C GLU A 11 1.45 -2.08 4.88
N LEU A 12 0.20 -1.99 5.31
CA LEU A 12 -0.15 -1.97 6.73
C LEU A 12 -0.59 -3.36 7.14
N ARG A 13 -0.12 -3.78 8.32
CA ARG A 13 -0.41 -5.09 8.90
C ARG A 13 -1.05 -4.97 10.26
N ASP A 14 -2.05 -5.80 10.50
CA ASP A 14 -2.67 -6.02 11.80
C ASP A 14 -2.36 -7.47 12.21
N GLY A 15 -1.32 -7.63 13.04
CA GLY A 15 -0.67 -8.92 13.28
C GLY A 15 -0.17 -9.54 11.97
N ASN A 16 -0.64 -10.76 11.67
CA ASN A 16 -0.26 -11.51 10.47
C ASN A 16 -1.09 -11.15 9.22
N LYS A 17 -2.07 -10.23 9.34
CA LYS A 17 -2.99 -9.89 8.24
C LYS A 17 -2.61 -8.56 7.59
N VAL A 18 -2.54 -8.55 6.26
CA VAL A 18 -2.41 -7.31 5.50
C VAL A 18 -3.76 -6.59 5.45
N VAL A 19 -3.84 -5.42 6.06
CA VAL A 19 -5.08 -4.63 6.16
C VAL A 19 -5.13 -3.46 5.19
N TYR A 20 -3.98 -3.05 4.66
CA TYR A 20 -3.91 -2.00 3.65
C TYR A 20 -2.69 -2.18 2.74
N ARG A 21 -2.81 -1.81 1.46
CA ARG A 21 -1.70 -1.69 0.51
C ARG A 21 -1.78 -0.32 -0.15
N GLY A 22 -0.64 0.37 -0.25
CA GLY A 22 -0.61 1.69 -0.84
C GLY A 22 0.77 2.13 -1.32
N ILE A 23 0.80 3.32 -1.92
CA ILE A 23 2.01 4.00 -2.35
C ILE A 23 2.13 5.38 -1.69
N THR A 24 3.36 5.84 -1.46
CA THR A 24 3.64 7.16 -0.87
C THR A 24 5.03 7.64 -1.25
N ASN A 25 5.26 8.96 -1.27
CA ASN A 25 6.59 9.54 -1.32
C ASN A 25 7.27 9.57 0.06
N ASP A 26 6.47 9.60 1.12
CA ASP A 26 6.90 9.69 2.51
C ASP A 26 6.18 8.64 3.36
N LEU A 27 6.94 7.69 3.92
CA LEU A 27 6.38 6.64 4.77
C LEU A 27 6.05 7.14 6.18
N ASN A 28 6.84 8.06 6.72
CA ASN A 28 6.69 8.51 8.10
C ASN A 28 5.44 9.38 8.24
N ARG A 29 5.29 10.38 7.36
CA ARG A 29 4.08 11.20 7.30
C ARG A 29 2.84 10.33 7.09
N ARG A 30 2.91 9.38 6.15
CA ARG A 30 1.78 8.51 5.81
C ARG A 30 1.42 7.55 6.94
N LYS A 31 2.41 7.07 7.70
CA LYS A 31 2.17 6.25 8.89
C LYS A 31 1.39 7.03 9.95
N GLN A 32 1.80 8.27 10.22
CA GLN A 32 1.14 9.14 11.20
C GLN A 32 -0.31 9.43 10.80
N GLU A 33 -0.56 9.74 9.53
CA GLU A 33 -1.93 9.87 9.00
C GLU A 33 -2.76 8.61 9.29
N HIS A 34 -2.25 7.43 8.90
CA HIS A 34 -2.97 6.18 9.11
C HIS A 34 -3.19 5.85 10.60
N GLN A 35 -2.32 6.31 11.50
CA GLN A 35 -2.48 6.06 12.94
C GLN A 35 -3.70 6.80 13.51
N GLN A 36 -4.18 7.85 12.86
CA GLN A 36 -5.35 8.60 13.29
C GLN A 36 -6.67 7.92 12.88
N ASP A 37 -6.72 7.26 11.72
CA ASP A 37 -7.95 6.68 11.17
C ASP A 37 -7.98 5.14 11.09
N LYS A 38 -6.83 4.46 11.21
CA LYS A 38 -6.70 3.00 11.04
C LYS A 38 -6.06 2.32 12.23
N LYS A 39 -6.56 1.12 12.52
CA LYS A 39 -5.96 0.22 13.50
C LYS A 39 -5.02 -0.75 12.77
N PHE A 40 -3.73 -0.57 12.96
CA PHE A 40 -2.69 -1.46 12.44
C PHE A 40 -1.53 -1.57 13.45
N THR A 41 -0.84 -2.69 13.41
CA THR A 41 0.32 -2.99 14.28
C THR A 41 1.63 -2.51 13.67
N SER A 42 1.79 -2.61 12.35
CA SER A 42 3.03 -2.25 11.67
C SER A 42 2.80 -1.78 10.24
N MET A 43 3.74 -0.96 9.75
CA MET A 43 3.82 -0.49 8.37
C MET A 43 5.16 -0.92 7.80
N ALA A 44 5.14 -1.62 6.66
CA ALA A 44 6.34 -2.17 6.04
C ALA A 44 6.48 -1.68 4.59
N GLN A 45 7.68 -1.24 4.21
CA GLN A 45 8.01 -0.91 2.82
C GLN A 45 8.15 -2.20 2.00
N VAL A 46 7.59 -2.21 0.79
CA VAL A 46 7.70 -3.32 -0.16
C VAL A 46 8.71 -2.99 -1.24
N GLY A 47 9.89 -3.63 -1.14
CA GLY A 47 10.98 -3.47 -2.10
C GLY A 47 11.58 -2.07 -2.10
N ARG A 48 12.29 -1.71 -3.17
CA ARG A 48 12.94 -0.40 -3.35
C ARG A 48 11.95 0.67 -3.83
N ALA A 49 12.30 1.94 -3.60
CA ALA A 49 11.61 3.06 -4.19
C ALA A 49 11.66 2.98 -5.72
N CYS A 50 10.59 3.39 -6.39
CA CYS A 50 10.47 3.34 -7.84
C CYS A 50 9.70 4.56 -8.37
N SER A 51 9.52 4.61 -9.69
CA SER A 51 8.65 5.63 -10.32
C SER A 51 7.21 5.47 -9.85
N GLU A 52 6.46 6.58 -9.83
CA GLU A 52 5.05 6.58 -9.47
C GLU A 52 4.22 5.65 -10.36
N GLU A 53 4.50 5.64 -11.68
CA GLU A 53 3.85 4.76 -12.64
C GLU A 53 4.04 3.27 -12.27
N SER A 54 5.27 2.88 -11.96
CA SER A 54 5.58 1.51 -11.52
C SER A 54 4.93 1.18 -10.17
N ALA A 55 4.86 2.16 -9.27
CA ALA A 55 4.23 1.99 -7.95
C ALA A 55 2.71 1.80 -8.07
N ARG A 56 2.04 2.59 -8.92
CA ARG A 56 0.61 2.46 -9.23
C ARG A 56 0.29 1.10 -9.89
N LYS A 57 1.10 0.68 -10.87
CA LYS A 57 0.99 -0.66 -11.49
C LYS A 57 1.13 -1.77 -10.45
N TRP A 58 2.08 -1.62 -9.53
CA TRP A 58 2.25 -2.57 -8.43
C TRP A 58 1.04 -2.59 -7.49
N GLU A 59 0.52 -1.44 -7.09
CA GLU A 59 -0.64 -1.34 -6.20
C GLU A 59 -1.86 -2.05 -6.79
N GLN A 60 -2.18 -1.75 -8.05
CA GLN A 60 -3.30 -2.35 -8.76
C GLN A 60 -3.15 -3.88 -8.86
N LYS A 61 -1.97 -4.37 -9.28
CA LYS A 61 -1.69 -5.80 -9.37
C LYS A 61 -1.75 -6.48 -8.00
N SER A 62 -1.18 -5.86 -6.97
CA SER A 62 -1.21 -6.38 -5.60
C SER A 62 -2.64 -6.47 -5.05
N LEU A 63 -3.50 -5.50 -5.33
CA LEU A 63 -4.90 -5.55 -4.91
C LEU A 63 -5.68 -6.61 -5.71
N GLU A 64 -5.43 -6.75 -7.01
CA GLU A 64 -6.02 -7.81 -7.82
C GLU A 64 -5.63 -9.20 -7.30
N THR A 65 -4.34 -9.45 -7.05
CA THR A 65 -3.87 -10.72 -6.47
C THR A 65 -4.49 -10.97 -5.09
N TYR A 66 -4.61 -9.95 -4.26
CA TYR A 66 -5.28 -10.08 -2.96
C TYR A 66 -6.73 -10.54 -3.13
N ARG A 67 -7.49 -9.88 -4.01
CA ARG A 67 -8.89 -10.22 -4.31
C ARG A 67 -9.04 -11.65 -4.79
N LYS A 68 -8.16 -12.11 -5.71
CA LYS A 68 -8.18 -13.50 -6.21
C LYS A 68 -8.08 -14.51 -5.06
N ASN A 69 -7.26 -14.23 -4.05
CA ASN A 69 -7.05 -15.11 -2.91
C ASN A 69 -8.04 -14.91 -1.75
N HIS A 70 -8.87 -13.86 -1.77
CA HIS A 70 -9.79 -13.49 -0.69
C HIS A 70 -11.22 -13.33 -1.18
N SER A 71 -11.64 -14.20 -2.12
CA SER A 71 -13.03 -14.25 -2.63
C SER A 71 -13.52 -12.91 -3.19
N GLY A 72 -12.64 -12.17 -3.87
CA GLY A 72 -12.94 -10.86 -4.45
C GLY A 72 -12.85 -9.67 -3.47
N LYS A 73 -12.59 -9.91 -2.19
CA LYS A 73 -12.58 -8.85 -1.15
C LYS A 73 -11.28 -8.05 -1.18
N ASN A 74 -11.39 -6.75 -0.86
CA ASN A 74 -10.24 -5.89 -0.62
C ASN A 74 -9.64 -6.12 0.77
N PRO A 75 -8.38 -5.70 0.99
CA PRO A 75 -7.87 -5.46 2.34
C PRO A 75 -8.79 -4.52 3.11
N LYS A 76 -8.90 -4.72 4.44
CA LYS A 76 -9.85 -4.06 5.33
C LYS A 76 -10.01 -2.55 5.10
N TYR A 77 -8.91 -1.84 4.85
CA TYR A 77 -8.90 -0.38 4.71
C TYR A 77 -8.73 0.11 3.25
N ASN A 78 -8.64 -0.79 2.26
CA ASN A 78 -8.66 -0.41 0.85
C ASN A 78 -10.12 -0.37 0.37
N GLN A 79 -10.78 0.77 0.56
CA GLN A 79 -12.19 0.94 0.18
C GLN A 79 -12.37 1.03 -1.34
N LYS A 80 -11.39 1.59 -2.06
CA LYS A 80 -11.44 1.76 -3.51
C LYS A 80 -10.63 0.69 -4.24
N LYS A 81 -10.91 0.53 -5.54
CA LYS A 81 -10.12 -0.38 -6.40
C LYS A 81 -8.64 0.02 -6.46
N ASN A 82 -8.38 1.33 -6.36
CA ASN A 82 -7.09 2.01 -6.28
C ASN A 82 -7.23 3.11 -5.20
N GLY A 83 -6.27 3.25 -4.28
CA GLY A 83 -6.14 4.38 -3.33
C GLY A 83 -7.39 4.79 -2.56
#